data_AF-A0A1G8A925-F1
#
_entry.id   AF-A0A1G8A925-F1
#
_cell.length_a   1.000
_cell.length_b   1.000
_cell.length_c   1.000
_cell.angle_alpha   90.00
_cell.angle_beta   90.00
_cell.angle_gamma   90.00
#
_symmetry.space_group_name_H-M   'P 1'
#
loop_
_entity.id
_entity.type
_entity.pdbx_description
1 polymer ?
#
loop_
_entity_poly.entity_id
_entity_poly.type
_entity_poly.pdbx_seq_one_letter_code
_entity_poly.pdbx_strand_id
1 'polypeptide(L)'
;MDPYRSWMSVSLLCLGLVSCSTMSPKECQIANWSDVGQADGLLGKNLSFLNQRRSDCAEANIQIDQAAYLKGRDQGLKTYCQLGNAAQIGLRGEVYEGVCPPAIDQEFRRRYNIGFDIHRFKDEIARLRYRLGSLEERLRKNQHEFEQRLGSRGKNEDHQRLYHDFQREQDRIREEQSVAAHNLQWNQGQLINAEMVLQNLR
;
A
#
# COMPACT_ATOMS: atom_id res chain seq x y z
N MET A 1 60.20 -18.61 15.74
CA MET A 1 60.48 -18.35 14.32
C MET A 1 60.17 -19.64 13.58
N ASP A 2 59.05 -19.88 12.93
CA ASP A 2 57.83 -19.20 12.45
C ASP A 2 56.95 -20.40 11.94
N PRO A 3 55.84 -20.28 11.19
CA PRO A 3 54.68 -19.39 11.19
C PRO A 3 53.37 -20.20 10.94
N TYR A 4 52.36 -20.19 11.81
CA TYR A 4 51.07 -20.83 11.46
C TYR A 4 49.90 -19.85 11.55
N ARG A 5 49.82 -19.08 10.46
CA ARG A 5 48.65 -18.49 9.81
C ARG A 5 47.33 -18.92 10.43
N SER A 6 46.72 -18.01 11.18
CA SER A 6 45.31 -18.10 11.58
C SER A 6 44.45 -17.93 10.33
N TRP A 7 43.82 -19.03 9.87
CA TRP A 7 42.82 -19.02 8.82
C TRP A 7 41.55 -18.35 9.36
N MET A 8 41.33 -17.08 9.03
CA MET A 8 40.03 -16.45 9.14
C MET A 8 39.08 -17.07 8.11
N SER A 9 38.27 -18.01 8.56
CA SER A 9 37.16 -18.57 7.80
C SER A 9 36.11 -17.47 7.53
N VAL A 10 36.19 -16.84 6.37
CA VAL A 10 35.13 -15.96 5.85
C VAL A 10 33.95 -16.85 5.46
N SER A 11 33.00 -17.01 6.38
CA SER A 11 31.69 -17.61 6.08
C SER A 11 30.88 -16.58 5.31
N LEU A 12 30.97 -16.65 3.98
CA LEU A 12 30.16 -15.86 3.06
C LEU A 12 28.73 -16.40 3.09
N LEU A 13 27.89 -15.79 3.93
CA LEU A 13 26.47 -16.07 3.98
C LEU A 13 25.82 -15.51 2.71
N CYS A 14 25.73 -16.33 1.67
CA CYS A 14 24.96 -16.01 0.46
C CYS A 14 23.47 -15.91 0.82
N LEU A 15 23.02 -14.70 1.15
CA LEU A 15 21.60 -14.34 1.11
C LEU A 15 21.16 -14.41 -0.35
N GLY A 16 20.60 -15.55 -0.75
CA GLY A 16 19.97 -15.73 -2.04
C GLY A 16 18.83 -14.72 -2.20
N LEU A 17 18.94 -13.86 -3.21
CA LEU A 17 17.84 -13.05 -3.67
C LEU A 17 16.77 -14.00 -4.21
N VAL A 18 15.74 -14.27 -3.40
CA VAL A 18 14.54 -14.95 -3.88
C VAL A 18 13.92 -14.00 -4.91
N SER A 19 14.09 -14.29 -6.19
CA SER A 19 13.29 -13.66 -7.23
C SER A 19 11.83 -13.97 -6.91
N CYS A 20 10.98 -12.94 -6.89
CA CYS A 20 9.54 -13.13 -6.75
C CYS A 20 9.03 -13.72 -8.08
N SER A 21 9.25 -15.02 -8.27
CA SER A 21 8.71 -15.74 -9.42
C SER A 21 7.20 -15.90 -9.22
N THR A 22 6.46 -15.69 -10.30
CA THR A 22 5.01 -15.91 -10.31
C THR A 22 4.64 -17.38 -10.49
N MET A 23 5.62 -18.20 -10.87
CA MET A 23 5.47 -19.63 -11.09
C MET A 23 6.82 -20.35 -10.92
N SER A 24 6.78 -21.57 -10.40
CA SER A 24 7.95 -22.46 -10.29
C SER A 24 8.07 -23.37 -11.52
N PRO A 25 9.27 -23.92 -11.80
CA PRO A 25 9.47 -24.87 -12.91
C PRO A 25 8.50 -26.06 -12.89
N LYS A 26 8.21 -26.59 -11.69
CA LYS A 26 7.28 -27.72 -11.52
C LYS A 26 5.85 -27.32 -11.88
N GLU A 27 5.43 -26.14 -11.45
CA GLU A 27 4.12 -25.60 -11.82
C GLU A 27 4.03 -25.40 -13.33
N CYS A 28 5.05 -24.84 -13.98
CA CYS A 28 5.10 -24.68 -15.44
C CYS A 28 4.91 -26.01 -16.19
N GLN A 29 5.48 -27.11 -15.68
CA GLN A 29 5.45 -28.41 -16.33
C GLN A 29 4.06 -29.08 -16.29
N ILE A 30 3.30 -28.85 -15.22
CA ILE A 30 1.98 -29.48 -15.01
C ILE A 30 0.81 -28.53 -15.26
N ALA A 31 1.10 -27.28 -15.67
CA ALA A 31 0.09 -26.24 -15.83
C ALA A 31 -0.92 -26.57 -16.93
N ASN A 32 -2.20 -26.49 -16.58
CA ASN A 32 -3.24 -26.24 -17.58
C ASN A 32 -3.31 -24.73 -17.84
N TRP A 33 -2.73 -24.27 -18.95
CA TRP A 33 -2.67 -22.84 -19.26
C TRP A 33 -4.03 -22.16 -19.40
N SER A 34 -5.06 -22.90 -19.81
CA SER A 34 -6.44 -22.38 -19.80
C SER A 34 -6.92 -22.07 -18.39
N ASP A 35 -6.66 -22.94 -17.42
CA ASP A 35 -7.08 -22.74 -16.03
C ASP A 35 -6.29 -21.61 -15.37
N VAL A 36 -4.99 -21.53 -15.64
CA VAL A 36 -4.13 -20.43 -15.19
C VAL A 36 -4.64 -19.09 -15.75
N GLY A 37 -4.94 -19.06 -17.04
CA GLY A 37 -5.54 -17.89 -17.68
C GLY A 37 -6.86 -17.49 -17.03
N GLN A 38 -7.76 -18.46 -16.82
CA GLN A 38 -9.06 -18.22 -16.19
C GLN A 38 -8.91 -17.65 -14.78
N ALA A 39 -8.01 -18.18 -13.96
CA ALA A 39 -7.73 -17.65 -12.64
C ALA A 39 -7.21 -16.20 -12.70
N ASP A 40 -6.25 -15.91 -13.58
CA ASP A 40 -5.73 -14.57 -13.78
C ASP A 40 -6.83 -13.59 -14.27
N GLY A 41 -7.73 -14.06 -15.14
CA GLY A 41 -8.89 -13.29 -15.61
C GLY A 41 -9.91 -13.00 -14.51
N LEU A 42 -10.19 -13.97 -13.63
CA LEU A 42 -11.07 -13.78 -12.47
C LEU A 42 -10.53 -12.74 -11.47
N LEU A 43 -9.20 -12.57 -11.44
CA LEU A 43 -8.50 -11.61 -10.60
C LEU A 43 -8.22 -10.27 -11.32
N GLY A 44 -8.67 -10.12 -12.57
CA GLY A 44 -8.45 -8.90 -13.35
C GLY A 44 -6.98 -8.61 -13.68
N LYS A 45 -6.12 -9.63 -13.71
CA LYS A 45 -4.70 -9.48 -14.03
C LYS A 45 -4.53 -9.01 -15.47
N ASN A 46 -3.68 -8.00 -15.69
CA ASN A 46 -3.31 -7.58 -17.04
C ASN A 46 -2.34 -8.59 -17.70
N LEU A 47 -2.01 -8.37 -18.97
CA LEU A 47 -1.15 -9.28 -19.74
C LEU A 47 0.33 -9.25 -19.33
N SER A 48 0.76 -8.35 -18.43
CA SER A 48 2.15 -8.38 -17.93
C SER A 48 2.42 -9.66 -17.12
N PHE A 49 1.40 -10.19 -16.44
CA PHE A 49 1.50 -11.45 -15.70
C PHE A 49 1.80 -12.64 -16.63
N LEU A 50 1.23 -12.67 -17.82
CA LEU A 50 1.58 -13.68 -18.83
C LEU A 50 3.05 -13.58 -19.23
N ASN A 51 3.57 -12.37 -19.40
CA ASN A 51 4.97 -12.16 -19.75
C ASN A 51 5.90 -12.61 -18.61
N GLN A 52 5.52 -12.34 -17.36
CA GLN A 52 6.27 -12.80 -16.19
C GLN A 52 6.30 -14.33 -16.10
N ARG A 53 5.14 -14.98 -16.24
CA ARG A 53 5.04 -16.45 -16.29
C ARG A 53 5.84 -17.03 -17.46
N ARG A 54 5.86 -16.38 -18.63
CA ARG A 54 6.68 -16.79 -19.77
C ARG A 54 8.16 -16.76 -19.41
N SER A 55 8.61 -15.71 -18.72
CA SER A 55 10.00 -15.58 -18.25
C SER A 55 10.35 -16.68 -17.25
N ASP A 56 9.50 -16.88 -16.23
CA ASP A 56 9.70 -17.88 -15.18
C ASP A 56 9.80 -19.31 -15.76
N CYS A 57 8.93 -19.65 -16.72
CA CYS A 57 8.95 -20.98 -17.36
C CYS A 57 10.10 -21.14 -18.37
N ALA A 58 10.57 -20.05 -18.99
CA ALA A 58 11.70 -20.09 -19.91
C ALA A 58 13.02 -20.42 -19.19
N GLU A 59 13.19 -20.02 -17.92
CA GLU A 59 14.33 -20.43 -17.09
C GLU A 59 14.42 -21.96 -16.93
N ALA A 60 13.27 -22.64 -17.00
CA ALA A 60 13.16 -24.09 -16.99
C ALA A 60 13.09 -24.72 -18.40
N ASN A 61 13.33 -23.94 -19.46
CA ASN A 61 13.16 -24.34 -20.87
C ASN A 61 11.74 -24.86 -21.22
N ILE A 62 10.71 -24.39 -20.51
CA ILE A 62 9.31 -24.75 -20.75
C ILE A 62 8.64 -23.64 -21.56
N GLN A 63 8.08 -24.01 -22.71
CA GLN A 63 7.26 -23.11 -23.53
C GLN A 63 5.81 -23.12 -23.03
N ILE A 64 5.20 -21.94 -22.91
CA ILE A 64 3.84 -21.78 -22.42
C ILE A 64 2.82 -21.82 -23.56
N ASP A 65 1.63 -22.39 -23.31
CA ASP A 65 0.51 -22.30 -24.27
C ASP A 65 -0.22 -20.96 -24.10
N GLN A 66 0.28 -19.95 -24.81
CA GLN A 66 -0.29 -18.60 -24.78
C GLN A 66 -1.73 -18.56 -25.30
N ALA A 67 -2.09 -19.37 -26.30
CA ALA A 67 -3.44 -19.34 -26.86
C ALA A 67 -4.46 -19.89 -25.87
N ALA A 68 -4.14 -21.00 -25.19
CA ALA A 68 -4.95 -21.54 -24.10
C ALA A 68 -5.09 -20.53 -22.95
N TYR A 69 -4.00 -19.90 -22.53
CA TYR A 69 -4.02 -18.87 -21.49
C TYR A 69 -4.94 -17.70 -21.84
N LEU A 70 -4.81 -17.11 -23.03
CA LEU A 70 -5.62 -15.96 -23.43
C LEU A 70 -7.11 -16.32 -23.47
N LYS A 71 -7.46 -17.50 -24.00
CA LYS A 71 -8.84 -17.98 -24.00
C LYS A 71 -9.40 -18.16 -22.58
N GLY A 72 -8.63 -18.76 -21.68
CA GLY A 72 -8.98 -18.89 -20.28
C GLY A 72 -9.18 -17.54 -19.62
N ARG A 73 -8.24 -16.61 -19.82
CA ARG A 73 -8.29 -15.25 -19.27
C ARG A 73 -9.51 -14.49 -19.72
N ASP A 74 -9.84 -14.54 -21.00
CA ASP A 74 -11.06 -13.92 -21.52
C ASP A 74 -12.31 -14.52 -20.88
N GLN A 75 -12.31 -15.83 -20.57
CA GLN A 75 -13.41 -16.46 -19.84
C GLN A 75 -13.51 -15.96 -18.39
N GLY A 76 -12.38 -15.81 -17.68
CA GLY A 76 -12.37 -15.24 -16.32
C GLY A 76 -12.80 -13.77 -16.28
N LEU A 77 -12.38 -12.98 -17.28
CA LEU A 77 -12.73 -11.57 -17.37
C LEU A 77 -14.22 -11.32 -17.56
N LYS A 78 -14.99 -12.26 -18.14
CA LYS A 78 -16.45 -12.15 -18.20
C LYS A 78 -17.09 -12.04 -16.81
N THR A 79 -16.49 -12.67 -15.80
CA THR A 79 -16.94 -12.58 -14.42
C THR A 79 -16.37 -11.34 -13.75
N TYR A 80 -15.08 -11.04 -13.90
CA TYR A 80 -14.47 -9.85 -13.29
C TYR A 80 -15.12 -8.55 -13.78
N CYS A 81 -15.31 -8.43 -15.09
CA CYS A 81 -15.83 -7.25 -15.78
C CYS A 81 -17.36 -7.14 -15.75
N GLN A 82 -17.96 -7.47 -14.62
CA GLN A 82 -19.35 -7.14 -14.34
C GLN A 82 -19.41 -5.78 -13.66
N LEU A 83 -20.31 -4.89 -14.10
CA LEU A 83 -20.45 -3.54 -13.51
C LEU A 83 -20.73 -3.56 -12.00
N GLY A 84 -21.36 -4.63 -11.50
CA GLY A 84 -21.59 -4.84 -10.06
C GLY A 84 -20.31 -5.03 -9.25
N ASN A 85 -19.22 -5.51 -9.86
CA ASN A 85 -17.94 -5.74 -9.18
C ASN A 85 -17.12 -4.46 -9.05
N ALA A 86 -17.27 -3.52 -9.99
CA ALA A 86 -16.40 -2.35 -10.13
C ALA A 86 -16.23 -1.58 -8.82
N ALA A 87 -17.33 -1.19 -8.18
CA ALA A 87 -17.29 -0.45 -6.92
C ALA A 87 -16.71 -1.29 -5.77
N GLN A 88 -16.97 -2.59 -5.72
CA GLN A 88 -16.45 -3.48 -4.67
C GLN A 88 -14.93 -3.64 -4.78
N ILE A 89 -14.39 -3.71 -6.00
CA ILE A 89 -12.95 -3.72 -6.26
C ILE A 89 -12.32 -2.42 -5.71
N GLY A 90 -12.90 -1.27 -6.05
CA GLY A 90 -12.44 0.03 -5.55
C GLY A 90 -12.50 0.13 -4.01
N LEU A 91 -13.59 -0.34 -3.40
CA LEU A 91 -13.76 -0.35 -1.93
C LEU A 91 -12.70 -1.17 -1.19
N ARG A 92 -12.15 -2.20 -1.83
CA ARG A 92 -11.04 -3.01 -1.29
C ARG A 92 -9.67 -2.36 -1.48
N GLY A 93 -9.59 -1.23 -2.20
CA GLY A 93 -8.32 -0.58 -2.54
C GLY A 93 -7.52 -1.32 -3.60
N GLU A 94 -8.12 -2.28 -4.31
CA GLU A 94 -7.47 -2.99 -5.40
C GLU A 94 -7.28 -2.04 -6.59
N VAL A 95 -6.16 -2.18 -7.31
CA VAL A 95 -5.91 -1.37 -8.51
C VAL A 95 -6.63 -1.97 -9.71
N TYR A 96 -7.42 -1.14 -10.41
CA TYR A 96 -8.01 -1.54 -11.68
C TYR A 96 -7.03 -1.35 -12.85
N GLU A 97 -6.68 -2.46 -13.48
CA GLU A 97 -5.65 -2.54 -14.54
C GLU A 97 -6.15 -2.24 -15.96
N GLY A 98 -7.40 -1.78 -16.12
CA GLY A 98 -7.95 -1.46 -17.45
C GLY A 98 -8.19 -2.68 -18.34
N VAL A 99 -8.53 -3.82 -17.74
CA VAL A 99 -8.63 -5.12 -18.43
C VAL A 99 -9.99 -5.40 -19.06
N CYS A 100 -11.00 -4.57 -18.79
CA CYS A 100 -12.34 -4.82 -19.27
C CYS A 100 -12.56 -4.38 -20.73
N PRO A 101 -13.50 -5.03 -21.43
CA PRO A 101 -13.82 -4.68 -22.81
C PRO A 101 -14.21 -3.20 -22.98
N PRO A 102 -13.85 -2.55 -24.10
CA PRO A 102 -14.12 -1.13 -24.33
C PRO A 102 -15.58 -0.71 -24.15
N ALA A 103 -16.52 -1.61 -24.47
CA ALA A 103 -17.96 -1.37 -24.35
C ALA A 103 -18.43 -1.07 -22.91
N ILE A 104 -17.69 -1.52 -21.89
CA ILE A 104 -18.06 -1.32 -20.47
C ILE A 104 -16.96 -0.62 -19.66
N ASP A 105 -15.73 -0.53 -20.17
CA ASP A 105 -14.56 -0.03 -19.43
C ASP A 105 -14.80 1.37 -18.84
N GLN A 106 -15.42 2.28 -19.60
CA GLN A 106 -15.70 3.64 -19.13
C GLN A 106 -16.62 3.65 -17.90
N GLU A 107 -17.72 2.91 -17.95
CA GLU A 107 -18.68 2.82 -16.84
C GLU A 107 -18.11 2.03 -15.66
N PHE A 108 -17.32 0.99 -15.94
CA PHE A 108 -16.58 0.23 -14.94
C PHE A 108 -15.63 1.15 -14.16
N ARG A 109 -14.82 1.96 -14.85
CA ARG A 109 -13.91 2.94 -14.23
C ARG A 109 -14.67 3.94 -13.36
N ARG A 110 -15.80 4.46 -13.83
CA ARG A 110 -16.62 5.41 -13.06
C ARG A 110 -17.04 4.80 -11.71
N ARG A 111 -17.60 3.59 -11.72
CA ARG A 111 -18.05 2.88 -10.51
C ARG A 111 -16.87 2.49 -9.61
N TYR A 112 -15.78 2.03 -10.21
CA TYR A 112 -14.53 1.70 -9.52
C TYR A 112 -13.96 2.90 -8.77
N ASN A 113 -13.84 4.06 -9.44
CA ASN A 113 -13.25 5.27 -8.86
C ASN A 113 -14.00 5.73 -7.62
N ILE A 114 -15.34 5.63 -7.62
CA ILE A 114 -16.16 5.98 -6.44
C ILE A 114 -15.84 5.08 -5.25
N GLY A 115 -15.74 3.76 -5.48
CA GLY A 115 -15.32 2.82 -4.43
C GLY A 115 -13.90 3.09 -3.95
N PHE A 116 -12.99 3.40 -4.87
CA PHE A 116 -11.59 3.67 -4.57
C PHE A 116 -11.38 4.98 -3.81
N ASP A 117 -12.18 6.02 -4.10
CA ASP A 117 -12.20 7.26 -3.34
C ASP A 117 -12.64 7.03 -1.89
N ILE A 118 -13.67 6.20 -1.66
CA ILE A 118 -14.09 5.81 -0.31
C ILE A 118 -12.94 5.13 0.44
N HIS A 119 -12.26 4.17 -0.20
CA HIS A 119 -11.09 3.50 0.37
C HIS A 119 -10.00 4.54 0.74
N ARG A 120 -9.63 5.41 -0.20
CA ARG A 120 -8.62 6.45 -0.01
C ARG A 120 -8.95 7.40 1.14
N PHE A 121 -10.20 7.86 1.25
CA PHE A 121 -10.62 8.73 2.35
C PHE A 121 -10.60 8.02 3.70
N LYS A 122 -10.99 6.74 3.77
CA LYS A 122 -10.90 5.93 5.00
C LYS A 122 -9.46 5.78 5.47
N ASP A 123 -8.56 5.48 4.55
CA ASP A 123 -7.13 5.37 4.83
C ASP A 123 -6.54 6.69 5.32
N GLU A 124 -6.88 7.80 4.66
CA GLU A 124 -6.39 9.13 5.05
C GLU A 124 -6.93 9.55 6.43
N ILE A 125 -8.21 9.30 6.71
CA ILE A 125 -8.80 9.52 8.04
C ILE A 125 -8.06 8.72 9.11
N ALA A 126 -7.75 7.45 8.86
CA ALA A 126 -7.00 6.61 9.79
C ALA A 126 -5.58 7.16 10.04
N ARG A 127 -4.88 7.56 8.97
CA ARG A 127 -3.55 8.19 9.06
C ARG A 127 -3.58 9.49 9.86
N LEU A 128 -4.54 10.36 9.59
CA LEU A 128 -4.67 11.65 10.28
C LEU A 128 -5.01 11.49 11.76
N ARG A 129 -5.87 10.54 12.12
CA ARG A 129 -6.15 10.19 13.53
C ARG A 129 -4.91 9.69 14.25
N TYR A 130 -4.14 8.80 13.63
CA TYR A 130 -2.85 8.36 14.18
C TYR A 130 -1.89 9.54 14.34
N ARG A 131 -1.82 10.44 13.35
CA ARG A 131 -1.00 11.64 13.41
C ARG A 131 -1.39 12.53 14.59
N LEU A 132 -2.67 12.83 14.77
CA LEU A 132 -3.18 13.63 15.89
C LEU A 132 -2.78 13.01 17.24
N GLY A 133 -2.99 11.71 17.43
CA GLY A 133 -2.58 11.02 18.65
C GLY A 133 -1.05 11.08 18.89
N SER A 134 -0.25 10.96 17.81
CA SER A 134 1.20 11.12 17.92
C SER A 134 1.65 12.53 18.31
N LEU A 135 0.92 13.56 17.87
CA LEU A 135 1.17 14.96 18.20
C LEU A 135 0.76 15.28 19.64
N GLU A 136 -0.35 14.71 20.10
CA GLU A 136 -0.78 14.81 21.50
C GLU A 136 0.28 14.21 22.45
N GLU A 137 0.82 13.04 22.12
CA GLU A 137 1.88 12.42 22.91
C GLU A 137 3.19 13.24 22.87
N ARG A 138 3.51 13.86 21.72
CA ARG A 138 4.66 14.79 21.62
C ARG A 138 4.48 16.00 22.53
N LEU A 139 3.29 16.60 22.58
CA LEU A 139 2.99 17.71 23.50
C LEU A 139 3.18 17.30 24.95
N ARG A 140 2.62 16.15 25.35
CA ARG A 140 2.74 15.62 26.71
C ARG A 140 4.21 15.36 27.09
N LYS A 141 5.00 14.77 26.19
CA LYS A 141 6.44 14.54 26.40
C LYS A 141 7.21 15.85 26.53
N ASN A 142 6.96 16.82 25.64
CA ASN A 142 7.62 18.12 25.68
C ASN A 142 7.30 18.87 26.99
N GLN A 143 6.06 18.81 27.47
CA GLN A 143 5.68 19.34 28.78
C GLN A 143 6.42 18.64 29.93
N HIS A 144 6.42 17.32 29.94
CA HIS A 144 7.09 16.56 31.00
C HIS A 144 8.60 16.83 31.04
N GLU A 145 9.25 16.91 29.88
CA GLU A 145 10.67 17.22 29.77
C GLU A 145 10.99 18.64 30.25
N PHE A 146 10.13 19.61 29.94
CA PHE A 146 10.26 20.98 30.44
C PHE A 146 10.17 21.02 31.98
N GLU A 147 9.18 20.35 32.58
CA GLU A 147 9.01 20.24 34.03
C GLU A 147 10.22 19.57 34.71
N GLN A 148 10.74 18.48 34.14
CA GLN A 148 11.95 17.81 34.65
C GLN A 148 13.17 18.74 34.63
N ARG A 149 13.36 19.48 33.54
CA ARG A 149 14.49 20.42 33.38
C ARG A 149 14.40 21.58 34.35
N LEU A 150 13.20 22.09 34.64
CA LEU A 150 12.98 23.12 35.66
C LEU A 150 13.36 22.64 37.07
N GLY A 151 13.04 21.40 37.42
CA GLY A 151 13.37 20.82 38.73
C GLY A 151 14.87 20.53 38.94
N SER A 152 15.66 20.50 37.87
CA SER A 152 17.04 19.99 37.89
C SER A 152 18.15 21.07 37.82
N ARG A 153 17.84 22.38 37.68
CA ARG A 153 18.86 23.44 37.45
C ARG A 153 18.82 24.65 38.39
N GLY A 154 20.01 25.09 38.80
CA GLY A 154 20.25 26.31 39.57
C GLY A 154 20.18 27.61 38.75
N LYS A 155 19.44 28.57 39.30
CA LYS A 155 19.20 30.01 39.01
C LYS A 155 19.87 30.73 37.82
N ASN A 156 18.97 31.19 36.93
CA ASN A 156 18.74 32.59 36.49
C ASN A 156 19.16 33.12 35.11
N GLU A 157 19.94 32.43 34.27
CA GLU A 157 20.08 32.84 32.84
C GLU A 157 19.51 31.81 31.85
N ASP A 158 19.42 30.55 32.25
CA ASP A 158 18.90 29.49 31.38
C ASP A 158 17.38 29.37 31.33
N HIS A 159 16.66 29.95 32.30
CA HIS A 159 15.22 29.75 32.44
C HIS A 159 14.41 30.43 31.34
N GLN A 160 14.80 31.65 30.95
CA GLN A 160 14.11 32.38 29.90
C GLN A 160 14.28 31.67 28.55
N ARG A 161 15.49 31.19 28.24
CA ARG A 161 15.77 30.40 27.03
C ARG A 161 14.97 29.09 27.03
N LEU A 162 14.97 28.36 28.14
CA LEU A 162 14.22 27.11 28.29
C LEU A 162 12.71 27.32 28.08
N TYR A 163 12.13 28.38 28.62
CA TYR A 163 10.72 28.72 28.43
C TYR A 163 10.41 29.08 26.98
N HIS A 164 11.23 29.91 26.34
CA HIS A 164 11.04 30.25 24.93
C HIS A 164 11.16 29.02 24.02
N ASP A 165 12.12 28.12 24.26
CA ASP A 165 12.26 26.87 23.50
C ASP A 165 11.05 25.95 23.66
N PHE A 166 10.56 25.81 24.89
CA PHE A 166 9.35 25.05 25.19
C PHE A 166 8.13 25.61 24.46
N GLN A 167 7.90 26.92 24.53
CA GLN A 167 6.78 27.57 23.85
C GLN A 167 6.84 27.39 22.34
N ARG A 168 8.03 27.59 21.73
CA ARG A 168 8.20 27.39 20.29
C ARG A 168 7.85 25.97 19.85
N GLU A 169 8.23 24.96 20.65
CA GLU A 169 7.88 23.57 20.35
C GLU A 169 6.38 23.31 20.52
N GLN A 170 5.76 23.85 21.56
CA GLN A 170 4.30 23.74 21.74
C GLN A 170 3.54 24.36 20.58
N ASP A 171 3.92 25.57 20.17
CA ASP A 171 3.25 26.29 19.08
C ASP A 171 3.40 25.55 17.75
N ARG A 172 4.59 25.02 17.46
CA ARG A 172 4.82 24.17 16.29
C ARG A 172 3.92 22.94 16.30
N ILE A 173 3.84 22.22 17.41
CA ILE A 173 3.01 21.00 17.48
C ILE A 173 1.52 21.35 17.35
N ARG A 174 1.06 22.44 17.98
CA ARG A 174 -0.34 22.90 17.87
C ARG A 174 -0.70 23.31 16.46
N GLU A 175 0.21 23.95 15.73
CA GLU A 175 0.03 24.28 14.32
C GLU A 175 -0.13 23.01 13.48
N GLU A 176 0.76 22.02 13.66
CA GLU A 176 0.64 20.72 12.99
C GLU A 176 -0.69 20.00 13.33
N GLN A 177 -1.14 20.08 14.58
CA GLN A 177 -2.43 19.52 15.00
C GLN A 177 -3.60 20.23 14.32
N SER A 178 -3.58 21.55 14.25
CA SER A 178 -4.63 22.35 13.59
C SER A 178 -4.77 21.95 12.12
N VAL A 179 -3.65 21.83 11.40
CA VAL A 179 -3.63 21.39 10.00
C VAL A 179 -4.16 19.96 9.87
N ALA A 180 -3.70 19.04 10.71
CA ALA A 180 -4.16 17.64 10.69
C ALA A 180 -5.66 17.52 11.00
N ALA A 181 -6.18 18.30 11.95
CA ALA A 181 -7.59 18.33 12.33
C ALA A 181 -8.47 18.89 11.20
N HIS A 182 -8.04 19.97 10.55
CA HIS A 182 -8.72 20.50 9.36
C HIS A 182 -8.80 19.45 8.25
N ASN A 183 -7.69 18.80 7.93
CA ASN A 183 -7.64 17.77 6.89
C ASN A 183 -8.52 16.57 7.24
N LEU A 184 -8.58 16.20 8.53
CA LEU A 184 -9.44 15.11 9.00
C LEU A 184 -10.91 15.44 8.73
N GLN A 185 -11.35 16.65 9.11
CA GLN A 185 -12.71 17.12 8.88
C GLN A 185 -13.04 17.16 7.39
N TRP A 186 -12.13 17.66 6.54
CA TRP A 186 -12.33 17.68 5.10
C TRP A 186 -12.52 16.27 4.52
N ASN A 187 -11.65 15.32 4.87
CA ASN A 187 -11.74 13.94 4.39
C ASN A 187 -13.01 13.24 4.90
N GLN A 188 -13.48 13.53 6.12
CA GLN A 188 -14.75 13.03 6.62
C GLN A 188 -15.93 13.51 5.77
N GLY A 189 -15.94 14.78 5.37
CA GLY A 189 -16.96 15.31 4.47
C GLY A 189 -16.93 14.65 3.09
N GLN A 190 -15.75 14.45 2.51
CA GLN A 190 -15.61 13.77 1.22
C GLN A 190 -16.04 12.31 1.28
N LEU A 191 -15.72 11.61 2.37
CA LEU A 191 -16.16 10.24 2.59
C LEU A 191 -17.69 10.13 2.55
N ILE A 192 -18.39 11.01 3.30
CA ILE A 192 -19.85 11.04 3.33
C ILE A 192 -20.42 11.26 1.92
N ASN A 193 -19.87 12.22 1.17
CA ASN A 193 -20.29 12.50 -0.19
C ASN A 193 -20.09 11.30 -1.13
N ALA A 194 -18.93 10.65 -1.07
CA ALA A 194 -18.64 9.48 -1.90
C ALA A 194 -19.53 8.28 -1.55
N GLU A 195 -19.82 8.05 -0.26
CA GLU A 195 -20.73 7.00 0.18
C GLU A 195 -22.18 7.26 -0.30
N MET A 196 -22.65 8.50 -0.30
CA MET A 196 -23.96 8.87 -0.88
C MET A 196 -24.02 8.60 -2.39
N VAL A 197 -22.98 8.99 -3.14
CA VAL A 197 -22.92 8.72 -4.58
C VAL A 197 -22.96 7.21 -4.85
N LEU A 198 -22.22 6.42 -4.07
CA LEU A 198 -22.20 4.96 -4.23
C LEU A 198 -23.56 4.33 -3.95
N GLN A 199 -24.31 4.81 -2.95
CA GLN A 199 -25.66 4.32 -2.65
C GLN A 199 -26.62 4.54 -3.82
N ASN A 200 -26.48 5.65 -4.55
CA ASN A 200 -27.32 5.98 -5.71
C ASN A 200 -26.95 5.21 -6.99
N LEU A 201 -25.86 4.42 -6.98
CA LEU A 201 -25.46 3.56 -8.10
C LEU A 201 -25.98 2.12 -8.00
N ARG A 202 -26.57 1.77 -6.85
CA ARG A 202 -27.21 0.46 -6.61
C ARG A 202 -28.64 0.47 -7.16
#